data_AF-A0AAX3QFU3-F1
#
_entry.id   AF-A0AAX3QFU3-F1
#
_cell.length_a   1.000
_cell.length_b   1.000
_cell.length_c   1.000
_cell.angle_alpha   90.00
_cell.angle_beta   90.00
_cell.angle_gamma   90.00
#
_symmetry.space_group_name_H-M   'P 1'
#
loop_
_entity.id
_entity.type
_entity.pdbx_description
1 polymer ?
#
loop_
_entity_poly.entity_id
_entity_poly.type
_entity_poly.pdbx_seq_one_letter_code
_entity_poly.pdbx_strand_id
1 'polypeptide(L)'
;MVTYATLDELMLKAKKAEGQKFSEIDSTNKLTTANSKGELGQLVKEGFFGYESTSDADINFTNLGVKLKVTPFKQNKNGSLSAKERLVLNIINYMEEVNTSFEESSFWEKNKKLLLMFYEWKADLKRQDFHIAKSVLFSYPEADLEIIKQDWETIVSKIRSGKAHELSEGDTNYLGACTKGANKNSIRPQPFSEIQAMQRAFSLKPSYMTTLVRRYIKNEELISFTTANDLKGKSLEEFLHSKFEPYIGLRDKEIAHSLEIDSKPTAKNFIPSLVSSLLGVKNTRLTNIEEFAKANIEFKTVRLEPNGKPEQSMSFETIDFHQWINESWEESEIRERFYQTKFLFVIFEFKQTKKENPNRELYFKGIKLWNMPVTTIEKEIRELWEAVNTVVNEGIKLEYKTRGNKTVEVNNLPKMNFNGVAHIRPKARNGADKVTLPDGQQITKQCYWLNSSYIASVVANNINE
;
A
#
# COMPACT_ATOMS: atom_id res chain seq x y z
N MET A 1 -4.31 39.66 12.01
CA MET A 1 -3.99 38.22 11.86
C MET A 1 -4.20 37.52 13.19
N VAL A 2 -4.96 36.43 13.21
CA VAL A 2 -5.02 35.55 14.38
C VAL A 2 -3.69 34.82 14.48
N THR A 3 -3.02 34.92 15.62
CA THR A 3 -1.79 34.19 15.90
C THR A 3 -2.01 33.36 17.16
N TYR A 4 -1.50 32.12 17.15
CA TYR A 4 -1.55 31.23 18.30
C TYR A 4 -0.17 31.25 18.94
N ALA A 5 -0.08 31.66 20.21
CA ALA A 5 1.21 31.80 20.91
C ALA A 5 1.76 30.45 21.36
N THR A 6 0.88 29.49 21.64
CA THR A 6 1.24 28.16 22.14
C THR A 6 0.58 27.03 21.33
N LEU A 7 1.15 25.84 21.43
CA LEU A 7 0.54 24.62 20.86
C LEU A 7 -0.81 24.30 21.50
N ASP A 8 -0.97 24.62 22.79
CA ASP A 8 -2.21 24.39 23.53
C ASP A 8 -3.34 25.29 23.05
N GLU A 9 -3.06 26.58 22.79
CA GLU A 9 -4.03 27.49 22.19
C GLU A 9 -4.47 27.03 20.81
N LEU A 10 -3.50 26.61 19.97
CA LEU A 10 -3.77 26.07 18.65
C LEU A 10 -4.66 24.83 18.74
N MET A 11 -4.34 23.90 19.64
CA MET A 11 -5.12 22.67 19.81
C MET A 11 -6.49 22.91 20.42
N LEU A 12 -6.62 23.87 21.36
CA LEU A 12 -7.91 24.27 21.91
C LEU A 12 -8.81 24.82 20.81
N LYS A 13 -8.27 25.63 19.90
CA LYS A 13 -9.00 26.08 18.72
C LYS A 13 -9.35 24.92 17.80
N ALA A 14 -8.39 24.04 17.45
CA ALA A 14 -8.63 22.92 16.55
C ALA A 14 -9.72 21.96 17.06
N LYS A 15 -9.76 21.71 18.38
CA LYS A 15 -10.79 20.88 19.02
C LYS A 15 -12.19 21.49 18.94
N LYS A 16 -12.32 22.81 18.87
CA LYS A 16 -13.64 23.45 18.68
C LYS A 16 -14.29 23.05 17.35
N ALA A 17 -13.51 22.70 16.33
CA ALA A 17 -14.06 22.23 15.05
C ALA A 17 -14.60 20.80 15.11
N GLU A 18 -14.22 19.99 16.10
CA GLU A 18 -14.71 18.60 16.20
C GLU A 18 -16.24 18.58 16.33
N GLY A 19 -16.90 17.76 15.51
CA GLY A 19 -18.36 17.67 15.37
C GLY A 19 -18.98 18.68 14.40
N GLN A 20 -18.28 19.77 14.07
CA GLN A 20 -18.81 20.79 13.16
C GLN A 20 -18.71 20.37 11.70
N LYS A 21 -19.72 20.75 10.91
CA LYS A 21 -19.70 20.63 9.45
C LYS A 21 -18.77 21.66 8.81
N PHE A 22 -18.26 21.39 7.61
CA PHE A 22 -17.54 22.41 6.84
C PHE A 22 -18.39 23.68 6.61
N SER A 23 -19.70 23.54 6.43
CA SER A 23 -20.65 24.67 6.33
C SER A 23 -20.71 25.57 7.56
N GLU A 24 -20.37 25.06 8.73
CA GLU A 24 -20.43 25.82 9.99
C GLU A 24 -19.10 26.54 10.27
N ILE A 25 -17.99 26.01 9.76
CA ILE A 25 -16.66 26.61 9.91
C ILE A 25 -16.25 27.53 8.75
N ASP A 26 -17.01 27.55 7.65
CA ASP A 26 -16.80 28.49 6.55
C ASP A 26 -17.33 29.89 6.88
N SER A 27 -16.52 30.67 7.60
CA SER A 27 -16.81 32.08 7.84
C SER A 27 -16.62 32.97 6.60
N THR A 28 -16.17 32.41 5.47
CA THR A 28 -15.79 33.14 4.25
C THR A 28 -16.78 32.97 3.10
N ASN A 29 -17.83 32.16 3.26
CA ASN A 29 -18.80 31.77 2.22
C ASN A 29 -18.14 31.19 0.94
N LYS A 30 -16.93 30.63 1.04
CA LYS A 30 -16.18 30.06 -0.09
C LYS A 30 -16.65 28.66 -0.51
N LEU A 31 -17.49 28.01 0.28
CA LEU A 31 -18.03 26.67 -0.01
C LEU A 31 -18.80 26.57 -1.32
N THR A 32 -19.37 27.67 -1.82
CA THR A 32 -20.08 27.72 -3.10
C THR A 32 -19.16 27.44 -4.31
N THR A 33 -17.84 27.51 -4.13
CA THR A 33 -16.82 27.31 -5.18
C THR A 33 -15.91 26.12 -4.95
N ALA A 34 -16.09 25.37 -3.84
CA ALA A 34 -15.16 24.32 -3.42
C ALA A 34 -15.38 22.98 -4.17
N ASN A 35 -14.68 22.80 -5.30
CA ASN A 35 -14.67 21.61 -6.15
C ASN A 35 -13.52 20.63 -5.88
N SER A 36 -12.48 21.00 -5.11
CA SER A 36 -11.27 20.18 -4.88
C SER A 36 -10.91 19.98 -3.40
N LYS A 37 -10.09 18.95 -3.12
CA LYS A 37 -9.59 18.64 -1.76
C LYS A 37 -8.74 19.76 -1.16
N GLY A 38 -7.94 20.43 -1.98
CA GLY A 38 -7.07 21.53 -1.55
C GLY A 38 -7.87 22.69 -0.96
N GLU A 39 -9.09 22.89 -1.47
CA GLU A 39 -9.98 23.96 -1.04
C GLU A 39 -10.59 23.70 0.34
N LEU A 40 -10.81 22.45 0.77
CA LEU A 40 -11.20 22.17 2.17
C LEU A 40 -10.08 22.52 3.15
N GLY A 41 -8.83 22.23 2.77
CA GLY A 41 -7.66 22.65 3.55
C GLY A 41 -7.56 24.17 3.65
N GLN A 42 -7.79 24.87 2.55
CA GLN A 42 -7.79 26.34 2.50
C GLN A 42 -8.95 26.93 3.30
N LEU A 43 -10.15 26.37 3.20
CA LEU A 43 -11.32 26.78 3.97
C LEU A 43 -11.06 26.68 5.48
N VAL A 44 -10.47 25.59 5.95
CA VAL A 44 -10.12 25.47 7.37
C VAL A 44 -9.04 26.49 7.75
N LYS A 45 -8.02 26.69 6.90
CA LYS A 45 -6.96 27.68 7.15
C LYS A 45 -7.52 29.10 7.27
N GLU A 46 -8.32 29.54 6.30
CA GLU A 46 -8.81 30.91 6.17
C GLU A 46 -10.07 31.13 7.01
N GLY A 47 -11.09 30.29 6.86
CA GLY A 47 -12.37 30.42 7.54
C GLY A 47 -12.34 30.04 9.02
N PHE A 48 -11.70 28.93 9.36
CA PHE A 48 -11.69 28.48 10.76
C PHE A 48 -10.56 29.12 11.57
N PHE A 49 -9.33 29.10 11.07
CA PHE A 49 -8.16 29.62 11.80
C PHE A 49 -7.88 31.11 11.55
N GLY A 50 -8.44 31.73 10.51
CA GLY A 50 -8.26 33.16 10.23
C GLY A 50 -6.89 33.51 9.64
N TYR A 51 -6.20 32.57 9.00
CA TYR A 51 -4.92 32.81 8.33
C TYR A 51 -5.13 33.22 6.88
N GLU A 52 -4.58 34.37 6.48
CA GLU A 52 -4.56 34.80 5.08
C GLU A 52 -3.66 33.88 4.24
N SER A 53 -4.11 33.52 3.05
CA SER A 53 -3.30 32.80 2.08
C SER A 53 -2.32 33.76 1.40
N THR A 54 -1.16 34.01 2.00
CA THR A 54 -0.01 34.53 1.25
C THR A 54 0.62 33.40 0.44
N SER A 55 1.10 33.72 -0.75
CA SER A 55 1.64 32.78 -1.75
C SER A 55 2.80 31.91 -1.27
N ASP A 56 3.47 32.29 -0.17
CA ASP A 56 4.78 31.73 0.24
C ASP A 56 4.84 31.08 1.63
N ALA A 57 3.73 30.97 2.38
CA ALA A 57 3.79 30.34 3.70
C ALA A 57 3.53 28.82 3.63
N ASP A 58 4.58 28.06 3.32
CA ASP A 58 4.61 26.59 3.25
C ASP A 58 4.37 25.89 4.63
N ILE A 59 4.30 26.69 5.71
CA ILE A 59 3.95 26.31 7.08
C ILE A 59 2.78 27.21 7.55
N ASN A 60 1.67 26.60 7.99
CA ASN A 60 0.46 27.33 8.37
C ASN A 60 0.61 28.09 9.70
N PHE A 61 1.42 27.57 10.62
CA PHE A 61 1.70 28.16 11.94
C PHE A 61 3.22 28.24 12.15
N THR A 62 3.90 29.04 11.32
CA THR A 62 5.37 29.09 11.26
C THR A 62 6.03 29.33 12.62
N ASN A 63 5.44 30.18 13.45
CA ASN A 63 5.92 30.47 14.81
C ASN A 63 5.90 29.25 15.76
N LEU A 64 5.07 28.24 15.46
CA LEU A 64 4.96 26.98 16.22
C LEU A 64 5.64 25.80 15.51
N GLY A 65 6.11 26.00 14.28
CA GLY A 65 6.62 24.95 13.41
C GLY A 65 5.59 23.87 13.09
N VAL A 66 4.30 24.22 12.95
CA VAL A 66 3.19 23.28 12.70
C VAL A 66 2.60 23.50 11.31
N LYS A 67 2.39 22.41 10.56
CA LYS A 67 1.68 22.41 9.28
C LYS A 67 0.27 21.83 9.41
N LEU A 68 -0.74 22.53 8.87
CA LEU A 68 -2.12 22.06 8.87
C LEU A 68 -2.32 21.04 7.75
N LYS A 69 -3.00 19.92 8.08
CA LYS A 69 -3.39 18.89 7.13
C LYS A 69 -4.80 18.42 7.44
N VAL A 70 -5.72 18.72 6.54
CA VAL A 70 -7.10 18.25 6.59
C VAL A 70 -7.18 16.98 5.74
N THR A 71 -7.62 15.86 6.32
CA THR A 71 -7.50 14.53 5.69
C THR A 71 -8.76 13.66 5.87
N PRO A 72 -9.28 13.05 4.81
CA PRO A 72 -10.48 12.22 4.90
C PRO A 72 -10.19 10.79 5.35
N PHE A 73 -11.19 10.21 6.03
CA PHE A 73 -11.31 8.77 6.22
C PHE A 73 -12.71 8.30 5.77
N LYS A 74 -12.87 6.99 5.57
CA LYS A 74 -14.13 6.34 5.22
C LYS A 74 -14.39 5.14 6.11
N GLN A 75 -15.67 4.78 6.27
CA GLN A 75 -16.09 3.50 6.81
C GLN A 75 -16.23 2.47 5.68
N ASN A 76 -15.60 1.32 5.84
CA ASN A 76 -15.70 0.21 4.89
C ASN A 76 -16.98 -0.59 5.12
N LYS A 77 -17.38 -1.41 4.13
CA LYS A 77 -18.61 -2.25 4.21
C LYS A 77 -18.64 -3.17 5.45
N ASN A 78 -17.48 -3.59 5.95
CA ASN A 78 -17.35 -4.42 7.15
C ASN A 78 -17.33 -3.62 8.47
N GLY A 79 -17.56 -2.31 8.42
CA GLY A 79 -17.56 -1.41 9.58
C GLY A 79 -16.19 -0.87 10.00
N SER A 80 -15.08 -1.41 9.47
CA SER A 80 -13.73 -0.89 9.76
C SER A 80 -13.51 0.51 9.17
N LEU A 81 -12.63 1.29 9.79
CA LEU A 81 -12.22 2.59 9.24
C LEU A 81 -10.93 2.47 8.41
N SER A 82 -10.83 3.30 7.38
CA SER A 82 -9.60 3.47 6.59
C SER A 82 -9.45 4.91 6.12
N ALA A 83 -8.21 5.36 5.94
CA ALA A 83 -7.96 6.61 5.23
C ALA A 83 -8.53 6.50 3.82
N LYS A 84 -9.16 7.56 3.32
CA LYS A 84 -9.74 7.56 1.96
C LYS A 84 -8.64 7.68 0.91
N GLU A 85 -7.46 8.17 1.29
CA GLU A 85 -6.33 8.49 0.42
C GLU A 85 -5.04 8.74 1.24
N ARG A 86 -3.91 8.87 0.53
CA ARG A 86 -2.61 9.26 1.10
C ARG A 86 -2.60 10.70 1.62
N LEU A 87 -1.71 11.00 2.56
CA LEU A 87 -1.46 12.37 3.00
C LEU A 87 -0.31 12.98 2.20
N VAL A 88 -0.64 13.80 1.20
CA VAL A 88 0.35 14.52 0.38
C VAL A 88 1.01 15.64 1.18
N LEU A 89 2.33 15.73 1.11
CA LEU A 89 3.19 16.70 1.82
C LEU A 89 3.74 17.74 0.82
N ASN A 90 5.04 18.08 0.89
CA ASN A 90 5.69 18.99 -0.05
C ASN A 90 6.13 18.27 -1.34
N ILE A 91 6.29 19.05 -2.41
CA ILE A 91 6.87 18.59 -3.68
C ILE A 91 8.33 18.20 -3.43
N ILE A 92 8.78 17.13 -4.09
CA ILE A 92 10.18 16.72 -4.11
C ILE A 92 10.86 17.55 -5.20
N ASN A 93 11.77 18.45 -4.81
CA ASN A 93 12.62 19.13 -5.78
C ASN A 93 13.84 18.24 -6.04
N TYR A 94 13.83 17.48 -7.15
CA TYR A 94 14.90 16.51 -7.44
C TYR A 94 16.30 17.12 -7.48
N MET A 95 16.43 18.39 -7.91
CA MET A 95 17.73 19.06 -8.04
C MET A 95 18.31 19.48 -6.68
N GLU A 96 17.44 19.81 -5.73
CA GLU A 96 17.84 20.37 -4.43
C GLU A 96 17.85 19.31 -3.32
N GLU A 97 16.87 18.40 -3.29
CA GLU A 97 16.70 17.44 -2.19
C GLU A 97 17.93 16.52 -2.04
N VAL A 98 18.59 16.19 -3.15
CA VAL A 98 19.80 15.36 -3.18
C VAL A 98 20.99 15.95 -2.43
N ASN A 99 21.00 17.26 -2.21
CA ASN A 99 22.09 17.98 -1.57
C ASN A 99 21.93 18.11 -0.05
N THR A 100 20.84 17.58 0.52
CA THR A 100 20.51 17.72 1.94
C THR A 100 20.78 16.44 2.72
N SER A 101 20.97 16.58 4.05
CA SER A 101 20.78 15.49 5.01
C SER A 101 19.29 15.36 5.36
N PHE A 102 18.86 14.28 6.02
CA PHE A 102 17.46 14.15 6.43
C PHE A 102 17.03 15.31 7.36
N GLU A 103 17.87 15.68 8.32
CA GLU A 103 17.58 16.72 9.31
C GLU A 103 17.44 18.13 8.68
N GLU A 104 18.08 18.37 7.54
CA GLU A 104 18.05 19.61 6.76
C GLU A 104 17.12 19.52 5.54
N SER A 105 16.47 18.36 5.34
CA SER A 105 15.65 18.10 4.17
C SER A 105 14.40 18.97 4.15
N SER A 106 13.94 19.30 2.94
CA SER A 106 12.69 20.04 2.77
C SER A 106 11.49 19.26 3.32
N PHE A 107 11.58 17.92 3.34
CA PHE A 107 10.62 17.06 4.01
C PHE A 107 10.59 17.31 5.51
N TRP A 108 11.72 17.19 6.21
CA TRP A 108 11.73 17.22 7.67
C TRP A 108 11.37 18.60 8.20
N GLU A 109 11.94 19.66 7.63
CA GLU A 109 11.68 21.04 8.04
C GLU A 109 10.19 21.38 8.00
N LYS A 110 9.51 20.96 6.92
CA LYS A 110 8.10 21.31 6.66
C LYS A 110 7.10 20.38 7.35
N ASN A 111 7.50 19.16 7.70
CA ASN A 111 6.55 18.11 8.11
C ASN A 111 6.87 17.43 9.44
N LYS A 112 7.88 17.87 10.21
CA LYS A 112 8.21 17.32 11.55
C LYS A 112 7.07 17.39 12.57
N LYS A 113 6.13 18.34 12.41
CA LYS A 113 4.96 18.50 13.29
C LYS A 113 3.73 18.91 12.47
N LEU A 114 2.68 18.10 12.56
CA LEU A 114 1.45 18.26 11.77
C LEU A 114 0.24 18.44 12.67
N LEU A 115 -0.63 19.40 12.35
CA LEU A 115 -1.99 19.43 12.86
C LEU A 115 -2.87 18.65 11.88
N LEU A 116 -3.21 17.41 12.24
CA LEU A 116 -4.10 16.55 11.46
C LEU A 116 -5.54 16.80 11.88
N MET A 117 -6.38 17.23 10.94
CA MET A 117 -7.83 17.33 11.13
C MET A 117 -8.54 16.29 10.25
N PHE A 118 -9.00 15.23 10.88
CA PHE A 118 -9.69 14.11 10.25
C PHE A 118 -11.16 14.47 10.03
N TYR A 119 -11.68 14.20 8.85
CA TYR A 119 -13.12 14.32 8.54
C TYR A 119 -13.65 13.04 7.89
N GLU A 120 -14.92 12.73 8.17
CA GLU A 120 -15.56 11.55 7.59
C GLU A 120 -16.05 11.86 6.16
N TRP A 121 -15.55 11.11 5.19
CA TRP A 121 -16.05 11.14 3.82
C TRP A 121 -17.19 10.13 3.65
N LYS A 122 -18.30 10.59 3.07
CA LYS A 122 -19.44 9.76 2.68
C LYS A 122 -19.84 10.07 1.24
N ALA A 123 -20.08 9.03 0.45
CA ALA A 123 -20.35 9.16 -1.00
C ALA A 123 -21.66 9.90 -1.29
N ASP A 124 -22.63 9.77 -0.39
CA ASP A 124 -23.99 10.32 -0.44
C ASP A 124 -24.08 11.75 0.10
N LEU A 125 -23.02 12.29 0.70
CA LEU A 125 -22.99 13.64 1.26
C LEU A 125 -22.20 14.62 0.39
N LYS A 126 -22.64 15.87 0.37
CA LYS A 126 -21.88 16.98 -0.22
C LYS A 126 -20.73 17.35 0.71
N ARG A 127 -19.65 17.91 0.14
CA ARG A 127 -18.44 18.27 0.91
C ARG A 127 -18.70 19.21 2.08
N GLN A 128 -19.59 20.17 1.90
CA GLN A 128 -20.02 21.12 2.94
C GLN A 128 -20.62 20.42 4.19
N ASP A 129 -21.20 19.24 4.00
CA ASP A 129 -21.88 18.46 5.04
C ASP A 129 -20.96 17.43 5.71
N PHE A 130 -19.71 17.27 5.26
CA PHE A 130 -18.74 16.50 6.01
C PHE A 130 -18.41 17.21 7.31
N HIS A 131 -18.18 16.45 8.38
CA HIS A 131 -17.84 16.99 9.69
C HIS A 131 -16.40 16.63 10.07
N ILE A 132 -15.75 17.52 10.82
CA ILE A 132 -14.45 17.22 11.43
C ILE A 132 -14.71 16.22 12.56
N ALA A 133 -14.14 15.02 12.45
CA ALA A 133 -14.29 13.98 13.46
C ALA A 133 -13.25 14.10 14.57
N LYS A 134 -12.01 14.49 14.23
CA LYS A 134 -10.92 14.53 15.20
C LYS A 134 -9.79 15.48 14.79
N SER A 135 -9.24 16.21 15.75
CA SER A 135 -8.06 17.07 15.58
C SER A 135 -6.91 16.56 16.45
N VAL A 136 -5.74 16.35 15.84
CA VAL A 136 -4.56 15.75 16.49
C VAL A 136 -3.31 16.54 16.16
N LEU A 137 -2.54 16.91 17.19
CA LEU A 137 -1.17 17.36 17.01
C LEU A 137 -0.28 16.12 16.88
N PHE A 138 0.19 15.87 15.66
CA PHE A 138 0.94 14.69 15.30
C PHE A 138 2.44 14.98 15.18
N SER A 139 3.21 14.12 15.81
CA SER A 139 4.66 13.96 15.71
C SER A 139 4.96 12.48 15.51
N TYR A 140 5.99 12.18 14.74
CA TYR A 140 6.35 10.79 14.43
C TYR A 140 6.82 10.06 15.70
N PRO A 141 6.24 8.88 16.03
CA PRO A 141 6.84 7.97 17.00
C PRO A 141 8.28 7.64 16.62
N GLU A 142 9.16 7.42 17.59
CA GLU A 142 10.60 7.22 17.34
C GLU A 142 10.88 6.08 16.35
N ALA A 143 10.21 4.93 16.51
CA ALA A 143 10.36 3.80 15.59
C ALA A 143 9.87 4.12 14.17
N ASP A 144 8.78 4.89 14.06
CA ASP A 144 8.28 5.33 12.75
C ASP A 144 9.23 6.32 12.09
N LEU A 145 9.86 7.19 12.88
CA LEU A 145 10.83 8.17 12.40
C LEU A 145 12.06 7.49 11.81
N GLU A 146 12.59 6.43 12.43
CA GLU A 146 13.71 5.67 11.87
C GLU A 146 13.37 5.09 10.49
N ILE A 147 12.18 4.53 10.32
CA ILE A 147 11.72 4.01 9.02
C ILE A 147 11.52 5.14 8.01
N ILE A 148 10.98 6.28 8.43
CA ILE A 148 10.79 7.45 7.57
C ILE A 148 12.13 8.04 7.12
N LYS A 149 13.17 8.03 7.96
CA LYS A 149 14.54 8.41 7.58
C LYS A 149 15.08 7.48 6.49
N GLN A 150 14.92 6.18 6.66
CA GLN A 150 15.34 5.17 5.68
C GLN A 150 14.58 5.30 4.36
N ASP A 151 13.28 5.57 4.42
CA ASP A 151 12.44 5.80 3.25
C ASP A 151 12.84 7.06 2.48
N TRP A 152 13.10 8.16 3.20
CA TRP A 152 13.62 9.39 2.60
C TRP A 152 14.95 9.11 1.91
N GLU A 153 15.89 8.45 2.58
CA GLU A 153 17.20 8.13 2.00
C GLU A 153 17.06 7.19 0.79
N THR A 154 16.12 6.24 0.81
CA THR A 154 15.81 5.37 -0.35
C THR A 154 15.35 6.19 -1.55
N ILE A 155 14.44 7.14 -1.34
CA ILE A 155 13.94 8.05 -2.39
C ILE A 155 15.11 8.89 -2.94
N VAL A 156 15.87 9.53 -2.05
CA VAL A 156 16.95 10.44 -2.44
C VAL A 156 18.10 9.70 -3.12
N SER A 157 18.50 8.53 -2.62
CA SER A 157 19.50 7.66 -3.26
C SER A 157 19.08 7.23 -4.67
N LYS A 158 17.79 6.91 -4.89
CA LYS A 158 17.30 6.61 -6.24
C LYS A 158 17.41 7.81 -7.18
N ILE A 159 17.15 9.03 -6.69
CA ILE A 159 17.36 10.27 -7.44
C ILE A 159 18.86 10.49 -7.73
N ARG A 160 19.73 10.32 -6.72
CA ARG A 160 21.21 10.41 -6.86
C ARG A 160 21.74 9.41 -7.90
N SER A 161 21.08 8.28 -8.09
CA SER A 161 21.41 7.28 -9.12
C SER A 161 20.89 7.62 -10.54
N GLY A 162 20.27 8.78 -10.76
CA GLY A 162 19.71 9.19 -12.05
C GLY A 162 18.38 8.50 -12.41
N LYS A 163 17.71 7.90 -11.41
CA LYS A 163 16.53 7.04 -11.57
C LYS A 163 15.26 7.60 -10.95
N ALA A 164 15.11 8.93 -10.84
CA ALA A 164 13.89 9.55 -10.35
C ALA A 164 12.64 9.19 -11.18
N HIS A 165 12.81 8.94 -12.49
CA HIS A 165 11.72 8.49 -13.37
C HIS A 165 11.22 7.07 -13.03
N GLU A 166 12.02 6.27 -12.31
CA GLU A 166 11.65 4.92 -11.87
C GLU A 166 11.09 4.89 -10.43
N LEU A 167 10.96 6.04 -9.74
CA LEU A 167 10.43 6.09 -8.38
C LEU A 167 9.03 5.46 -8.29
N SER A 168 8.78 4.71 -7.21
CA SER A 168 7.49 4.13 -6.88
C SER A 168 7.16 4.35 -5.42
N GLU A 169 5.86 4.45 -5.08
CA GLU A 169 5.47 4.37 -3.66
C GLU A 169 5.80 3.00 -3.05
N GLY A 170 5.98 1.95 -3.86
CA GLY A 170 6.37 0.61 -3.39
C GLY A 170 7.83 0.50 -2.98
N ASP A 171 8.70 1.46 -3.36
CA ASP A 171 10.12 1.43 -3.03
C ASP A 171 10.34 1.56 -1.51
N THR A 172 9.52 2.36 -0.85
CA THR A 172 9.62 2.71 0.59
C THR A 172 8.54 2.06 1.43
N ASN A 173 8.56 2.25 2.75
CA ASN A 173 7.61 1.68 3.71
C ASN A 173 6.47 2.64 4.06
N TYR A 174 6.75 3.77 4.71
CA TYR A 174 5.77 4.71 5.27
C TYR A 174 5.72 6.03 4.50
N LEU A 175 6.88 6.56 4.11
CA LEU A 175 7.03 7.80 3.33
C LEU A 175 7.15 7.46 1.84
N GLY A 176 6.12 7.77 1.06
CA GLY A 176 6.09 7.56 -0.40
C GLY A 176 6.51 8.79 -1.21
N ALA A 177 6.79 8.57 -2.50
CA ALA A 177 6.97 9.60 -3.51
C ALA A 177 5.83 9.52 -4.55
N CYS A 178 4.69 10.13 -4.27
CA CYS A 178 3.50 10.07 -5.12
C CYS A 178 3.60 11.05 -6.30
N THR A 179 3.12 10.67 -7.49
CA THR A 179 3.05 11.58 -8.65
C THR A 179 2.12 12.75 -8.37
N LYS A 180 2.50 13.97 -8.79
CA LYS A 180 1.68 15.18 -8.67
C LYS A 180 1.53 15.85 -10.03
N GLY A 181 0.37 15.63 -10.65
CA GLY A 181 0.06 16.04 -12.02
C GLY A 181 -0.06 14.82 -12.95
N ALA A 182 -0.76 14.97 -14.07
CA ALA A 182 -1.21 13.86 -14.92
C ALA A 182 -0.77 13.97 -16.39
N ASN A 183 0.02 14.98 -16.75
CA ASN A 183 0.34 15.28 -18.14
C ASN A 183 1.80 15.67 -18.35
N LYS A 184 2.21 15.83 -19.62
CA LYS A 184 3.58 16.20 -20.03
C LYS A 184 4.11 17.46 -19.32
N ASN A 185 3.24 18.40 -18.95
CA ASN A 185 3.62 19.62 -18.21
C ASN A 185 4.06 19.33 -16.76
N SER A 186 3.82 18.11 -16.27
CA SER A 186 4.21 17.64 -14.95
C SER A 186 5.58 16.96 -14.95
N ILE A 187 6.25 16.87 -16.10
CA ILE A 187 7.61 16.33 -16.20
C ILE A 187 8.62 17.37 -15.67
N ARG A 188 9.66 16.91 -14.98
CA ARG A 188 10.72 17.72 -14.36
C ARG A 188 12.09 17.16 -14.73
N PRO A 189 13.12 18.02 -14.85
CA PRO A 189 14.49 17.54 -14.86
C PRO A 189 14.81 16.82 -13.55
N GLN A 190 15.73 15.87 -13.60
CA GLN A 190 16.35 15.25 -12.43
C GLN A 190 17.87 15.43 -12.55
N PRO A 191 18.61 15.40 -11.44
CA PRO A 191 20.05 15.38 -11.51
C PRO A 191 20.53 14.01 -12.03
N PHE A 192 21.77 13.96 -12.54
CA PHE A 192 22.47 12.73 -12.90
C PHE A 192 21.83 11.88 -14.02
N SER A 193 20.87 12.41 -14.78
CA SER A 193 20.29 11.75 -15.96
C SER A 193 19.58 12.74 -16.87
N GLU A 194 19.71 12.55 -18.19
CA GLU A 194 18.96 13.31 -19.21
C GLU A 194 17.49 12.88 -19.31
N ILE A 195 17.16 11.68 -18.78
CA ILE A 195 15.77 11.20 -18.78
C ILE A 195 14.99 12.04 -17.78
N GLN A 196 13.95 12.71 -18.23
CA GLN A 196 13.11 13.49 -17.34
C GLN A 196 12.18 12.60 -16.50
N ALA A 197 11.78 13.09 -15.34
CA ALA A 197 10.94 12.36 -14.39
C ALA A 197 9.61 13.07 -14.14
N MET A 198 8.55 12.32 -13.87
CA MET A 198 7.28 12.91 -13.41
C MET A 198 7.51 13.65 -12.09
N GLN A 199 6.89 14.81 -11.92
CA GLN A 199 6.87 15.54 -10.66
C GLN A 199 6.26 14.67 -9.56
N ARG A 200 6.92 14.60 -8.42
CA ARG A 200 6.44 13.87 -7.25
C ARG A 200 6.37 14.76 -6.02
N ALA A 201 5.59 14.32 -5.06
CA ALA A 201 5.53 14.88 -3.72
C ALA A 201 5.80 13.78 -2.70
N PHE A 202 6.41 14.15 -1.59
CA PHE A 202 6.43 13.28 -0.42
C PHE A 202 5.00 13.05 0.05
N SER A 203 4.72 11.84 0.54
CA SER A 203 3.40 11.51 1.08
C SER A 203 3.51 10.47 2.19
N LEU A 204 2.65 10.55 3.21
CA LEU A 204 2.42 9.39 4.09
C LEU A 204 1.42 8.46 3.40
N LYS A 205 1.78 7.19 3.29
CA LYS A 205 0.97 6.20 2.57
C LYS A 205 -0.45 6.06 3.11
N PRO A 206 -1.42 5.65 2.27
CA PRO A 206 -2.80 5.42 2.71
C PRO A 206 -2.90 4.40 3.86
N SER A 207 -2.03 3.39 3.85
CA SER A 207 -1.90 2.37 4.89
C SER A 207 -1.45 2.96 6.22
N TYR A 208 -0.40 3.78 6.22
CA TYR A 208 0.06 4.52 7.40
C TYR A 208 -1.06 5.43 7.95
N MET A 209 -1.70 6.22 7.08
CA MET A 209 -2.81 7.09 7.47
C MET A 209 -4.01 6.30 8.02
N THR A 210 -4.26 5.10 7.51
CA THR A 210 -5.30 4.20 8.03
C THR A 210 -5.00 3.77 9.46
N THR A 211 -3.75 3.47 9.79
CA THR A 211 -3.37 3.14 11.17
C THR A 211 -3.57 4.33 12.12
N LEU A 212 -3.23 5.55 11.68
CA LEU A 212 -3.49 6.77 12.46
C LEU A 212 -4.98 7.01 12.68
N VAL A 213 -5.81 6.84 11.63
CA VAL A 213 -7.28 6.94 11.72
C VAL A 213 -7.81 5.98 12.78
N ARG A 214 -7.40 4.71 12.74
CA ARG A 214 -7.87 3.69 13.69
C ARG A 214 -7.37 3.97 15.11
N ARG A 215 -6.12 4.37 15.27
CA ARG A 215 -5.57 4.77 16.58
C ARG A 215 -6.33 5.96 17.17
N TYR A 216 -6.51 7.05 16.44
CA TYR A 216 -7.05 8.29 17.01
C TYR A 216 -8.59 8.36 17.05
N ILE A 217 -9.29 7.62 16.19
CA ILE A 217 -10.76 7.64 16.11
C ILE A 217 -11.38 6.40 16.77
N LYS A 218 -10.71 5.24 16.72
CA LYS A 218 -11.22 3.99 17.31
C LYS A 218 -10.44 3.51 18.53
N ASN A 219 -9.34 4.17 18.91
CA ASN A 219 -8.42 3.70 19.95
C ASN A 219 -7.97 2.25 19.70
N GLU A 220 -7.76 1.91 18.42
CA GLU A 220 -7.24 0.61 18.01
C GLU A 220 -5.71 0.63 18.12
N GLU A 221 -5.16 -0.27 18.92
CA GLU A 221 -3.72 -0.48 19.04
C GLU A 221 -3.30 -1.72 18.24
N LEU A 222 -2.20 -1.56 17.50
CA LEU A 222 -1.55 -2.64 16.76
C LEU A 222 -0.34 -3.12 17.56
N ILE A 223 0.10 -4.35 17.29
CA ILE A 223 1.24 -4.95 17.96
C ILE A 223 2.47 -4.73 17.09
N SER A 224 3.46 -4.01 17.61
CA SER A 224 4.74 -3.85 16.96
C SER A 224 5.66 -5.06 17.20
N PHE A 225 6.46 -5.43 16.21
CA PHE A 225 7.51 -6.45 16.36
C PHE A 225 8.91 -5.87 16.50
N THR A 226 9.05 -4.54 16.51
CA THR A 226 10.34 -3.83 16.52
C THR A 226 10.30 -2.61 17.44
N THR A 227 11.46 -2.11 17.84
CA THR A 227 11.59 -0.85 18.56
C THR A 227 12.43 0.14 17.77
N ALA A 228 12.48 1.40 18.22
CA ALA A 228 13.39 2.39 17.61
C ALA A 228 14.86 1.95 17.70
N ASN A 229 15.25 1.26 18.79
CA ASN A 229 16.62 0.77 18.95
C ASN A 229 16.94 -0.38 18.00
N ASP A 230 15.98 -1.24 17.69
CA ASP A 230 16.16 -2.32 16.72
C ASP A 230 16.41 -1.80 15.29
N LEU A 231 15.85 -0.62 14.98
CA LEU A 231 15.91 0.04 13.67
C LEU A 231 17.08 1.02 13.52
N LYS A 232 17.79 1.33 14.61
CA LYS A 232 19.01 2.16 14.54
C LYS A 232 20.11 1.38 13.84
N GLY A 233 20.45 1.82 12.63
CA GLY A 233 21.49 1.19 11.81
C GLY A 233 21.06 -0.10 11.10
N LYS A 234 19.75 -0.43 11.10
CA LYS A 234 19.17 -1.51 10.29
C LYS A 234 17.87 -1.06 9.67
N SER A 235 17.69 -1.33 8.39
CA SER A 235 16.42 -1.19 7.72
C SER A 235 15.36 -2.12 8.32
N LEU A 236 14.08 -1.77 8.13
CA LEU A 236 12.97 -2.66 8.49
C LEU A 236 13.13 -4.05 7.84
N GLU A 237 13.66 -4.09 6.62
CA GLU A 237 13.90 -5.34 5.88
C GLU A 237 15.04 -6.15 6.50
N GLU A 238 16.19 -5.56 6.79
CA GLU A 238 17.30 -6.25 7.46
C GLU A 238 16.89 -6.78 8.84
N PHE A 239 16.15 -5.98 9.63
CA PHE A 239 15.64 -6.44 10.91
C PHE A 239 14.65 -7.59 10.74
N LEU A 240 13.75 -7.49 9.76
CA LEU A 240 12.83 -8.58 9.41
C LEU A 240 13.61 -9.85 9.07
N HIS A 241 14.59 -9.79 8.16
CA HIS A 241 15.45 -10.93 7.79
C HIS A 241 16.13 -11.57 8.99
N SER A 242 16.66 -10.78 9.92
CA SER A 242 17.33 -11.29 11.13
C SER A 242 16.43 -12.15 12.03
N LYS A 243 15.09 -11.98 11.97
CA LYS A 243 14.13 -12.81 12.71
C LYS A 243 13.91 -14.19 12.08
N PHE A 244 14.14 -14.33 10.77
CA PHE A 244 13.90 -15.57 10.02
C PHE A 244 15.17 -16.36 9.75
N GLU A 245 16.32 -15.68 9.63
CA GLU A 245 17.62 -16.28 9.31
C GLU A 245 17.97 -17.52 10.16
N PRO A 246 17.76 -17.56 11.50
CA PRO A 246 18.13 -18.72 12.32
C PRO A 246 17.40 -20.02 11.97
N TYR A 247 16.31 -19.93 11.21
CA TYR A 247 15.42 -21.06 10.91
C TYR A 247 15.60 -21.60 9.49
N ILE A 248 16.46 -20.97 8.68
CA ILE A 248 16.72 -21.39 7.29
C ILE A 248 17.25 -22.84 7.30
N GLY A 249 16.69 -23.66 6.42
CA GLY A 249 17.00 -25.08 6.29
C GLY A 249 16.23 -26.00 7.22
N LEU A 250 15.51 -25.49 8.22
CA LEU A 250 14.69 -26.30 9.11
C LEU A 250 13.35 -26.69 8.47
N ARG A 251 12.78 -27.81 8.90
CA ARG A 251 11.42 -28.21 8.51
C ARG A 251 10.41 -27.35 9.23
N ASP A 252 9.29 -27.07 8.58
CA ASP A 252 8.19 -26.29 9.17
C ASP A 252 7.71 -26.84 10.54
N LYS A 253 7.71 -28.17 10.70
CA LYS A 253 7.40 -28.85 11.97
C LYS A 253 8.47 -28.62 13.06
N GLU A 254 9.75 -28.57 12.69
CA GLU A 254 10.85 -28.32 13.63
C GLU A 254 10.80 -26.89 14.12
N ILE A 255 10.54 -25.94 13.22
CA ILE A 255 10.32 -24.53 13.57
C ILE A 255 9.13 -24.42 14.53
N ALA A 256 8.00 -25.06 14.21
CA ALA A 256 6.82 -25.05 15.09
C ALA A 256 7.13 -25.60 16.49
N HIS A 257 7.89 -26.70 16.57
CA HIS A 257 8.32 -27.26 17.85
C HIS A 257 9.21 -26.29 18.64
N SER A 258 10.20 -25.66 17.99
CA SER A 258 11.10 -24.69 18.63
C SER A 258 10.39 -23.44 19.16
N LEU A 259 9.25 -23.08 18.55
CA LEU A 259 8.44 -21.93 18.91
C LEU A 259 7.25 -22.28 19.82
N GLU A 260 7.14 -23.55 20.23
CA GLU A 260 6.04 -24.06 21.06
C GLU A 260 4.65 -23.82 20.42
N ILE A 261 4.55 -24.03 19.10
CA ILE A 261 3.30 -23.92 18.33
C ILE A 261 2.79 -25.31 18.01
N ASP A 262 1.47 -25.50 18.13
CA ASP A 262 0.80 -26.73 17.71
C ASP A 262 1.02 -26.99 16.21
N SER A 263 1.69 -28.11 15.89
CA SER A 263 2.06 -28.45 14.53
C SER A 263 0.86 -29.03 13.77
N LYS A 264 0.14 -28.15 13.07
CA LYS A 264 -0.96 -28.52 12.17
C LYS A 264 -0.67 -28.08 10.72
N PRO A 265 0.29 -28.70 10.00
CA PRO A 265 0.74 -28.24 8.67
C PRO A 265 -0.35 -28.15 7.59
N THR A 266 -1.46 -28.88 7.77
CA THR A 266 -2.62 -28.86 6.86
C THR A 266 -3.59 -27.71 7.14
N ALA A 267 -3.50 -27.06 8.31
CA ALA A 267 -4.36 -25.95 8.67
C ALA A 267 -3.96 -24.68 7.90
N LYS A 268 -4.96 -23.99 7.32
CA LYS A 268 -4.72 -22.78 6.51
C LYS A 268 -3.99 -21.66 7.26
N ASN A 269 -4.12 -21.62 8.59
CA ASN A 269 -3.52 -20.62 9.47
C ASN A 269 -2.18 -21.05 10.08
N PHE A 270 -1.67 -22.25 9.79
CA PHE A 270 -0.43 -22.74 10.38
C PHE A 270 0.77 -21.84 10.04
N ILE A 271 1.05 -21.63 8.74
CA ILE A 271 2.17 -20.77 8.33
C ILE A 271 2.00 -19.33 8.83
N PRO A 272 0.82 -18.68 8.73
CA PRO A 272 0.62 -17.36 9.34
C PRO A 272 0.95 -17.31 10.85
N SER A 273 0.60 -18.35 11.61
CA SER A 273 0.88 -18.43 13.05
C SER A 273 2.36 -18.67 13.33
N LEU A 274 3.02 -19.45 12.47
CA LEU A 274 4.46 -19.65 12.49
C LEU A 274 5.20 -18.32 12.30
N VAL A 275 4.79 -17.55 11.29
CA VAL A 275 5.37 -16.25 10.93
C VAL A 275 5.20 -15.22 12.05
N SER A 276 4.01 -15.08 12.64
CA SER A 276 3.82 -14.16 13.77
C SER A 276 4.67 -14.55 14.98
N SER A 277 4.89 -15.85 15.19
CA SER A 277 5.72 -16.34 16.28
C SER A 277 7.22 -16.14 16.03
N LEU A 278 7.68 -16.30 14.78
CA LEU A 278 9.06 -15.96 14.37
C LEU A 278 9.38 -14.48 14.62
N LEU A 279 8.39 -13.62 14.42
CA LEU A 279 8.47 -12.18 14.70
C LEU A 279 8.39 -11.84 16.21
N GLY A 280 8.19 -12.82 17.08
CA GLY A 280 8.03 -12.60 18.53
C GLY A 280 6.65 -12.06 18.94
N VAL A 281 5.69 -12.00 18.02
CA VAL A 281 4.32 -11.49 18.24
C VAL A 281 3.31 -12.64 18.17
N LYS A 282 3.54 -13.70 18.95
CA LYS A 282 2.69 -14.91 18.99
C LYS A 282 1.20 -14.58 19.09
N ASN A 283 0.35 -15.37 18.44
CA ASN A 283 -1.11 -15.19 18.38
C ASN A 283 -1.61 -13.89 17.71
N THR A 284 -0.73 -13.11 17.10
CA THR A 284 -1.09 -11.91 16.34
C THR A 284 -1.43 -12.28 14.90
N ARG A 285 -2.56 -11.78 14.39
CA ARG A 285 -2.83 -11.84 12.96
C ARG A 285 -1.82 -10.96 12.24
N LEU A 286 -1.24 -11.42 11.14
CA LEU A 286 -0.23 -10.64 10.40
C LEU A 286 -0.74 -9.25 9.96
N THR A 287 -2.05 -9.11 9.72
CA THR A 287 -2.70 -7.83 9.42
C THR A 287 -2.74 -6.84 10.59
N ASN A 288 -2.49 -7.30 11.81
CA ASN A 288 -2.50 -6.53 13.04
C ASN A 288 -1.08 -6.21 13.55
N ILE A 289 -0.06 -6.61 12.79
CA ILE A 289 1.32 -6.21 13.05
C ILE A 289 1.48 -4.76 12.58
N GLU A 290 1.93 -3.89 13.47
CA GLU A 290 1.92 -2.43 13.25
C GLU A 290 2.69 -2.04 11.99
N GLU A 291 3.91 -2.53 11.83
CA GLU A 291 4.77 -2.21 10.69
C GLU A 291 4.20 -2.74 9.38
N PHE A 292 3.59 -3.93 9.40
CA PHE A 292 2.98 -4.52 8.20
C PHE A 292 1.76 -3.74 7.76
N ALA A 293 0.92 -3.33 8.73
CA ALA A 293 -0.25 -2.51 8.48
C ALA A 293 0.14 -1.11 7.97
N LYS A 294 1.19 -0.50 8.52
CA LYS A 294 1.70 0.82 8.09
C LYS A 294 2.36 0.77 6.72
N ALA A 295 3.19 -0.23 6.45
CA ALA A 295 3.95 -0.36 5.20
C ALA A 295 3.16 -1.01 4.04
N ASN A 296 1.92 -1.45 4.29
CA ASN A 296 1.11 -2.23 3.35
C ASN A 296 1.82 -3.52 2.91
N ILE A 297 2.38 -4.24 3.89
CA ILE A 297 3.03 -5.53 3.67
C ILE A 297 1.98 -6.62 3.66
N GLU A 298 1.89 -7.35 2.56
CA GLU A 298 1.05 -8.53 2.44
C GLU A 298 1.89 -9.81 2.46
N PHE A 299 1.52 -10.70 3.37
CA PHE A 299 2.13 -12.02 3.47
C PHE A 299 1.66 -12.98 2.38
N LYS A 300 2.60 -13.68 1.74
CA LYS A 300 2.34 -14.75 0.78
C LYS A 300 3.30 -15.93 1.02
N THR A 301 2.76 -17.14 1.07
CA THR A 301 3.60 -18.36 1.11
C THR A 301 3.97 -18.78 -0.30
N VAL A 302 5.25 -19.07 -0.53
CA VAL A 302 5.76 -19.66 -1.78
C VAL A 302 6.31 -21.05 -1.46
N ARG A 303 5.85 -22.07 -2.21
CA ARG A 303 6.31 -23.46 -2.06
C ARG A 303 6.95 -23.92 -3.36
N LEU A 304 8.25 -24.05 -3.35
CA LEU A 304 9.05 -24.43 -4.51
C LEU A 304 9.11 -25.96 -4.65
N GLU A 305 8.90 -26.43 -5.87
CA GLU A 305 9.27 -27.77 -6.31
C GLU A 305 10.80 -27.89 -6.43
N PRO A 306 11.36 -29.12 -6.51
CA PRO A 306 12.81 -29.30 -6.68
C PRO A 306 13.43 -28.58 -7.89
N ASN A 307 12.62 -28.26 -8.90
CA ASN A 307 13.04 -27.49 -10.07
C ASN A 307 13.05 -25.96 -9.84
N GLY A 308 12.82 -25.49 -8.62
CA GLY A 308 12.80 -24.08 -8.25
C GLY A 308 11.53 -23.32 -8.66
N LYS A 309 10.53 -24.00 -9.27
CA LYS A 309 9.26 -23.37 -9.65
C LYS A 309 8.22 -23.59 -8.55
N PRO A 310 7.41 -22.57 -8.20
CA PRO A 310 6.26 -22.75 -7.33
C PRO A 310 5.29 -23.80 -7.87
N GLU A 311 4.74 -24.62 -6.96
CA GLU A 311 3.72 -25.63 -7.30
C GLU A 311 2.48 -24.99 -7.94
N GLN A 312 2.14 -23.76 -7.56
CA GLN A 312 0.95 -23.04 -8.00
C GLN A 312 1.28 -21.58 -8.34
N SER A 313 0.58 -21.05 -9.34
CA SER A 313 0.50 -19.61 -9.56
C SER A 313 -0.16 -18.92 -8.36
N MET A 314 0.14 -17.63 -8.15
CA MET A 314 -0.36 -16.88 -7.01
C MET A 314 -1.62 -16.11 -7.39
N SER A 315 -2.71 -16.27 -6.64
CA SER A 315 -3.96 -15.53 -6.86
C SER A 315 -4.08 -14.28 -6.00
N PHE A 316 -4.80 -13.32 -6.57
CA PHE A 316 -5.13 -12.03 -5.95
C PHE A 316 -6.66 -11.88 -5.83
N GLU A 317 -7.15 -10.65 -5.83
CA GLU A 317 -8.55 -10.30 -5.66
C GLU A 317 -9.42 -10.78 -6.82
N THR A 318 -10.70 -10.97 -6.54
CA THR A 318 -11.73 -11.21 -7.56
C THR A 318 -11.90 -9.94 -8.40
N ILE A 319 -11.99 -10.13 -9.71
CA ILE A 319 -12.23 -9.04 -10.66
C ILE A 319 -13.67 -8.57 -10.54
N ASP A 320 -13.86 -7.27 -10.34
CA ASP A 320 -15.14 -6.60 -10.59
C ASP A 320 -15.13 -6.08 -12.03
N PHE A 321 -15.79 -6.80 -12.93
CA PHE A 321 -15.84 -6.47 -14.35
C PHE A 321 -16.56 -5.15 -14.63
N HIS A 322 -17.50 -4.72 -13.78
CA HIS A 322 -18.17 -3.43 -13.95
C HIS A 322 -17.24 -2.29 -13.59
N GLN A 323 -16.47 -2.43 -12.52
CA GLN A 323 -15.46 -1.44 -12.17
C GLN A 323 -14.37 -1.35 -13.24
N TRP A 324 -13.85 -2.49 -13.68
CA TRP A 324 -12.68 -2.57 -14.56
C TRP A 324 -12.87 -1.85 -15.90
N ILE A 325 -14.09 -1.83 -16.45
CA ILE A 325 -14.44 -1.12 -17.70
C ILE A 325 -14.74 0.37 -17.51
N ASN A 326 -14.92 0.82 -16.26
CA ASN A 326 -15.29 2.19 -15.93
C ASN A 326 -14.14 2.98 -15.30
N GLU A 327 -12.96 2.38 -15.15
CA GLU A 327 -11.74 3.03 -14.65
C GLU A 327 -10.75 3.30 -15.81
N SER A 328 -9.92 4.32 -15.65
CA SER A 328 -8.73 4.52 -16.48
C SER A 328 -7.56 3.66 -15.96
N TRP A 329 -6.52 3.42 -16.78
CA TRP A 329 -5.34 2.69 -16.30
C TRP A 329 -4.70 3.38 -15.10
N GLU A 330 -4.55 4.71 -15.16
CA GLU A 330 -3.92 5.54 -14.13
C GLU A 330 -4.65 5.45 -12.79
N GLU A 331 -5.97 5.29 -12.82
CA GLU A 331 -6.87 5.18 -11.67
C GLU A 331 -7.26 3.74 -11.33
N SER A 332 -6.77 2.76 -12.09
CA SER A 332 -7.21 1.37 -11.95
C SER A 332 -6.78 0.76 -10.62
N GLU A 333 -7.67 -0.03 -10.01
CA GLU A 333 -7.39 -0.69 -8.73
C GLU A 333 -6.21 -1.65 -8.83
N ILE A 334 -6.07 -2.39 -9.95
CA ILE A 334 -4.94 -3.32 -10.13
C ILE A 334 -3.60 -2.60 -10.20
N ARG A 335 -3.55 -1.42 -10.85
CA ARG A 335 -2.34 -0.60 -10.91
C ARG A 335 -2.00 -0.09 -9.53
N GLU A 336 -2.96 0.57 -8.85
CA GLU A 336 -2.75 1.12 -7.52
C GLU A 336 -2.30 0.04 -6.53
N ARG A 337 -2.90 -1.16 -6.61
CA ARG A 337 -2.55 -2.34 -5.82
C ARG A 337 -1.07 -2.68 -5.91
N PHE A 338 -0.54 -2.88 -7.12
CA PHE A 338 0.86 -3.29 -7.28
C PHE A 338 1.85 -2.16 -7.04
N TYR A 339 1.45 -0.90 -7.23
CA TYR A 339 2.28 0.27 -6.89
C TYR A 339 2.48 0.43 -5.38
N GLN A 340 1.48 0.08 -4.57
CA GLN A 340 1.51 0.37 -3.13
C GLN A 340 1.87 -0.82 -2.24
N THR A 341 1.76 -2.05 -2.75
CA THR A 341 1.93 -3.25 -1.91
C THR A 341 3.36 -3.74 -1.94
N LYS A 342 3.91 -4.02 -0.74
CA LYS A 342 5.07 -4.89 -0.58
C LYS A 342 4.59 -6.30 -0.21
N PHE A 343 5.12 -7.32 -0.86
CA PHE A 343 4.83 -8.71 -0.58
C PHE A 343 5.95 -9.31 0.26
N LEU A 344 5.62 -9.83 1.43
CA LEU A 344 6.51 -10.70 2.17
C LEU A 344 6.31 -12.13 1.69
N PHE A 345 7.19 -12.59 0.80
CA PHE A 345 7.26 -13.98 0.41
C PHE A 345 7.98 -14.78 1.49
N VAL A 346 7.27 -15.72 2.12
CA VAL A 346 7.87 -16.71 3.02
C VAL A 346 8.01 -18.01 2.22
N ILE A 347 9.26 -18.35 1.96
CA ILE A 347 9.64 -19.32 0.94
C ILE A 347 9.97 -20.64 1.62
N PHE A 348 9.29 -21.69 1.17
CA PHE A 348 9.61 -23.06 1.50
C PHE A 348 9.93 -23.82 0.23
N GLU A 349 10.67 -24.92 0.36
CA GLU A 349 10.97 -25.80 -0.75
C GLU A 349 10.78 -27.28 -0.37
N PHE A 350 10.39 -28.06 -1.37
CA PHE A 350 10.43 -29.51 -1.30
C PHE A 350 11.76 -30.01 -1.89
N LYS A 351 12.42 -30.94 -1.20
CA LYS A 351 13.64 -31.60 -1.72
C LYS A 351 13.35 -32.73 -2.71
N GLN A 352 12.11 -33.23 -2.73
CA GLN A 352 11.67 -34.34 -3.57
C GLN A 352 10.37 -33.97 -4.29
N THR A 353 10.15 -34.54 -5.47
CA THR A 353 8.88 -34.44 -6.20
C THR A 353 7.81 -35.29 -5.52
N LYS A 354 6.52 -34.99 -5.74
CA LYS A 354 5.42 -35.83 -5.24
C LYS A 354 5.47 -37.26 -5.76
N LYS A 355 6.05 -37.47 -6.95
CA LYS A 355 6.20 -38.79 -7.56
C LYS A 355 7.22 -39.64 -6.80
N GLU A 356 8.31 -39.01 -6.34
CA GLU A 356 9.36 -39.69 -5.57
C GLU A 356 8.91 -39.94 -4.13
N ASN A 357 8.26 -38.96 -3.50
CA ASN A 357 7.77 -39.09 -2.12
C ASN A 357 6.44 -38.33 -1.95
N PRO A 358 5.30 -39.06 -1.85
CA PRO A 358 4.00 -38.46 -1.55
C PRO A 358 3.94 -37.74 -0.20
N ASN A 359 4.78 -38.15 0.76
CA ASN A 359 4.88 -37.61 2.12
C ASN A 359 6.07 -36.64 2.30
N ARG A 360 6.55 -36.05 1.20
CA ARG A 360 7.65 -35.08 1.20
C ARG A 360 7.43 -33.93 2.18
N GLU A 361 8.52 -33.45 2.77
CA GLU A 361 8.51 -32.40 3.79
C GLU A 361 8.90 -31.03 3.21
N LEU A 362 8.41 -29.96 3.85
CA LEU A 362 8.72 -28.58 3.51
C LEU A 362 9.88 -28.07 4.36
N TYR A 363 10.89 -27.53 3.70
CA TYR A 363 12.04 -26.91 4.32
C TYR A 363 11.94 -25.40 4.15
N PHE A 364 12.13 -24.65 5.23
CA PHE A 364 12.13 -23.20 5.17
C PHE A 364 13.39 -22.73 4.44
N LYS A 365 13.21 -21.90 3.41
CA LYS A 365 14.29 -21.42 2.55
C LYS A 365 14.71 -20.00 2.88
N GLY A 366 13.81 -19.21 3.48
CA GLY A 366 14.02 -17.81 3.78
C GLY A 366 12.80 -16.96 3.46
N ILE A 367 12.99 -15.64 3.50
CA ILE A 367 11.98 -14.67 3.12
C ILE A 367 12.48 -13.79 1.99
N LYS A 368 11.55 -13.12 1.32
CA LYS A 368 11.86 -12.02 0.41
C LYS A 368 10.79 -10.95 0.54
N LEU A 369 11.19 -9.72 0.88
CA LEU A 369 10.32 -8.56 0.77
C LEU A 369 10.41 -8.03 -0.66
N TRP A 370 9.26 -7.91 -1.33
CA TRP A 370 9.25 -7.61 -2.77
C TRP A 370 8.07 -6.74 -3.16
N ASN A 371 8.33 -5.65 -3.87
CA ASN A 371 7.31 -4.92 -4.62
C ASN A 371 7.51 -5.13 -6.12
N MET A 372 6.42 -5.03 -6.88
CA MET A 372 6.49 -5.20 -8.31
C MET A 372 7.29 -4.05 -8.97
N PRO A 373 8.24 -4.35 -9.88
CA PRO A 373 8.93 -3.31 -10.63
C PRO A 373 7.94 -2.45 -11.41
N VAL A 374 8.16 -1.13 -11.40
CA VAL A 374 7.32 -0.16 -12.13
C VAL A 374 7.22 -0.51 -13.61
N THR A 375 8.33 -0.93 -14.21
CA THR A 375 8.37 -1.38 -15.61
C THR A 375 7.43 -2.55 -15.85
N THR A 376 7.35 -3.51 -14.93
CA THR A 376 6.43 -4.64 -15.03
C THR A 376 4.97 -4.23 -14.83
N ILE A 377 4.71 -3.27 -13.95
CA ILE A 377 3.35 -2.74 -13.76
C ILE A 377 2.89 -2.02 -15.03
N GLU A 378 3.69 -1.08 -15.53
CA GLU A 378 3.34 -0.22 -16.67
C GLU A 378 3.37 -0.94 -18.03
N LYS A 379 3.96 -2.14 -18.08
CA LYS A 379 3.99 -2.98 -19.28
C LYS A 379 3.09 -4.21 -19.12
N GLU A 380 3.54 -5.27 -18.45
CA GLU A 380 2.83 -6.54 -18.46
C GLU A 380 1.50 -6.52 -17.67
N ILE A 381 1.40 -5.79 -16.56
CA ILE A 381 0.11 -5.65 -15.86
C ILE A 381 -0.85 -4.76 -16.65
N ARG A 382 -0.34 -3.70 -17.28
CA ARG A 382 -1.11 -2.84 -18.18
C ARG A 382 -1.66 -3.62 -19.38
N GLU A 383 -0.83 -4.41 -20.06
CA GLU A 383 -1.23 -5.28 -21.17
C GLU A 383 -2.35 -6.25 -20.76
N LEU A 384 -2.27 -6.81 -19.55
CA LEU A 384 -3.34 -7.67 -19.01
C LEU A 384 -4.64 -6.86 -18.81
N TRP A 385 -4.55 -5.69 -18.19
CA TRP A 385 -5.69 -4.82 -17.92
C TRP A 385 -6.37 -4.35 -19.21
N GLU A 386 -5.59 -3.94 -20.21
CA GLU A 386 -6.07 -3.53 -21.53
C GLU A 386 -6.73 -4.70 -22.27
N ALA A 387 -6.10 -5.88 -22.29
CA ALA A 387 -6.67 -7.06 -22.94
C ALA A 387 -7.98 -7.54 -22.29
N VAL A 388 -8.08 -7.47 -20.95
CA VAL A 388 -9.34 -7.76 -20.25
C VAL A 388 -10.41 -6.75 -20.63
N ASN A 389 -10.08 -5.45 -20.65
CA ASN A 389 -11.01 -4.39 -21.08
C ASN A 389 -11.55 -4.63 -22.49
N THR A 390 -10.66 -4.93 -23.44
CA THR A 390 -11.06 -5.26 -24.83
C THR A 390 -12.02 -6.44 -24.84
N VAL A 391 -11.68 -7.55 -24.19
CA VAL A 391 -12.52 -8.76 -24.18
C VAL A 391 -13.87 -8.55 -23.49
N VAL A 392 -13.94 -7.73 -22.44
CA VAL A 392 -15.21 -7.42 -21.76
C VAL A 392 -16.09 -6.53 -22.64
N ASN A 393 -15.52 -5.50 -23.27
CA ASN A 393 -16.27 -4.58 -24.13
C ASN A 393 -16.76 -5.23 -25.44
N GLU A 394 -16.00 -6.19 -25.98
CA GLU A 394 -16.41 -6.99 -27.16
C GLU A 394 -17.42 -8.10 -26.81
N GLY A 395 -17.60 -8.39 -25.52
CA GLY A 395 -18.38 -9.52 -25.03
C GLY A 395 -17.51 -10.76 -24.82
N ILE A 396 -17.51 -11.27 -23.59
CA ILE A 396 -16.76 -12.48 -23.25
C ILE A 396 -17.40 -13.68 -23.96
N LYS A 397 -16.59 -14.45 -24.68
CA LYS A 397 -17.03 -15.68 -25.36
C LYS A 397 -16.97 -16.85 -24.38
N LEU A 398 -18.14 -17.36 -23.98
CA LEU A 398 -18.27 -18.51 -23.07
C LEU A 398 -18.57 -19.79 -23.87
N GLU A 399 -17.74 -20.82 -23.69
CA GLU A 399 -17.91 -22.15 -24.27
C GLU A 399 -17.94 -23.22 -23.17
N TYR A 400 -18.75 -24.26 -23.33
CA TYR A 400 -18.75 -25.41 -22.41
C TYR A 400 -18.10 -26.61 -23.08
N LYS A 401 -16.98 -27.09 -22.52
CA LYS A 401 -16.23 -28.24 -23.05
C LYS A 401 -16.26 -29.41 -22.09
N THR A 402 -16.49 -30.60 -22.62
CA THR A 402 -16.41 -31.85 -21.86
C THR A 402 -14.95 -32.25 -21.67
N ARG A 403 -14.51 -32.42 -20.42
CA ARG A 403 -13.19 -32.96 -20.04
C ARG A 403 -13.41 -34.16 -19.12
N GLY A 404 -13.36 -35.36 -19.70
CA GLY A 404 -13.77 -36.58 -19.01
C GLY A 404 -15.25 -36.51 -18.63
N ASN A 405 -15.57 -36.79 -17.36
CA ASN A 405 -16.95 -36.73 -16.85
C ASN A 405 -17.39 -35.33 -16.39
N LYS A 406 -16.64 -34.27 -16.70
CA LYS A 406 -16.91 -32.91 -16.24
C LYS A 406 -17.13 -31.96 -17.41
N THR A 407 -18.17 -31.14 -17.31
CA THR A 407 -18.36 -29.97 -18.17
C THR A 407 -17.58 -28.80 -17.59
N VAL A 408 -16.75 -28.15 -18.41
CA VAL A 408 -15.88 -27.05 -18.01
C VAL A 408 -16.24 -25.81 -18.83
N GLU A 409 -16.53 -24.71 -18.14
CA GLU A 409 -16.66 -23.38 -18.72
C GLU A 409 -15.29 -22.87 -19.17
N VAL A 410 -15.17 -22.51 -20.44
CA VAL A 410 -13.98 -21.95 -21.08
C VAL A 410 -14.33 -20.56 -21.60
N ASN A 411 -13.37 -19.63 -21.51
CA ASN A 411 -13.54 -18.25 -21.96
C ASN A 411 -12.29 -17.74 -22.69
N ASN A 412 -12.43 -16.63 -23.39
CA ASN A 412 -11.36 -15.94 -24.12
C ASN A 412 -10.55 -14.93 -23.29
N LEU A 413 -10.69 -14.89 -21.96
CA LEU A 413 -9.85 -14.03 -21.11
C LEU A 413 -8.37 -14.48 -21.14
N PRO A 414 -7.40 -13.56 -20.95
CA PRO A 414 -5.97 -13.85 -20.97
C PRO A 414 -5.57 -15.09 -20.16
N LYS A 415 -4.88 -16.03 -20.81
CA LYS A 415 -4.43 -17.30 -20.21
C LYS A 415 -2.99 -17.21 -19.73
N MET A 416 -2.53 -18.26 -19.04
CA MET A 416 -1.19 -18.30 -18.42
C MET A 416 -0.03 -17.99 -19.40
N ASN A 417 -0.20 -18.29 -20.69
CA ASN A 417 0.78 -18.02 -21.74
C ASN A 417 0.63 -16.63 -22.39
N PHE A 418 -0.18 -15.73 -21.84
CA PHE A 418 -0.48 -14.41 -22.43
C PHE A 418 0.75 -13.51 -22.53
N ASN A 419 1.36 -13.15 -21.39
CA ASN A 419 2.53 -12.25 -21.36
C ASN A 419 3.64 -12.71 -20.40
N GLY A 420 3.57 -13.95 -19.92
CA GLY A 420 4.59 -14.53 -19.03
C GLY A 420 4.55 -14.07 -17.58
N VAL A 421 3.90 -12.95 -17.26
CA VAL A 421 3.82 -12.38 -15.90
C VAL A 421 2.49 -12.72 -15.23
N ALA A 422 1.37 -12.45 -15.90
CA ALA A 422 0.05 -12.54 -15.26
C ALA A 422 -1.02 -13.11 -16.20
N HIS A 423 -2.10 -13.62 -15.60
CA HIS A 423 -3.25 -14.16 -16.33
C HIS A 423 -4.54 -14.09 -15.53
N ILE A 424 -5.68 -14.33 -16.20
CA ILE A 424 -6.99 -14.44 -15.58
C ILE A 424 -7.39 -15.90 -15.45
N ARG A 425 -7.85 -16.28 -14.26
CA ARG A 425 -8.31 -17.65 -13.98
C ARG A 425 -9.35 -17.66 -12.85
N PRO A 426 -10.30 -18.62 -12.84
CA PRO A 426 -11.29 -18.71 -11.78
C PRO A 426 -10.67 -18.97 -10.40
N LYS A 427 -11.23 -18.32 -9.37
CA LYS A 427 -11.04 -18.66 -7.95
C LYS A 427 -12.41 -18.78 -7.24
N ALA A 428 -13.40 -19.24 -7.98
CA ALA A 428 -14.75 -19.51 -7.52
C ALA A 428 -14.79 -20.72 -6.58
N ARG A 429 -15.72 -20.75 -5.63
CA ARG A 429 -15.95 -21.92 -4.75
C ARG A 429 -16.30 -23.17 -5.57
N ASN A 430 -17.09 -23.00 -6.62
CA ASN A 430 -17.50 -24.03 -7.57
C ASN A 430 -18.01 -23.35 -8.88
N GLY A 431 -18.44 -24.14 -9.87
CA GLY A 431 -18.92 -23.62 -11.15
C GLY A 431 -20.21 -22.78 -11.07
N ALA A 432 -20.93 -22.80 -9.96
CA ALA A 432 -22.13 -21.99 -9.72
C ALA A 432 -21.83 -20.66 -9.02
N ASP A 433 -20.62 -20.47 -8.49
CA ASP A 433 -20.18 -19.22 -7.86
C ASP A 433 -19.76 -18.21 -8.94
N LYS A 434 -20.78 -17.58 -9.54
CA LYS A 434 -20.70 -16.72 -10.71
C LYS A 434 -20.88 -15.23 -10.36
N VAL A 435 -20.49 -14.37 -11.29
CA VAL A 435 -20.79 -12.94 -11.34
C VAL A 435 -21.47 -12.60 -12.66
N THR A 436 -22.30 -11.57 -12.65
CA THR A 436 -22.90 -11.00 -13.86
C THR A 436 -21.86 -10.10 -14.54
N LEU A 437 -21.76 -10.22 -15.85
CA LEU A 437 -20.93 -9.39 -16.72
C LEU A 437 -21.68 -8.13 -17.16
N PRO A 438 -20.98 -7.09 -17.66
CA PRO A 438 -21.62 -5.87 -18.15
C PRO A 438 -22.68 -6.08 -19.24
N ASP A 439 -22.55 -7.14 -20.03
CA ASP A 439 -23.49 -7.54 -21.09
C ASP A 439 -24.65 -8.43 -20.59
N GLY A 440 -24.71 -8.72 -19.28
CA GLY A 440 -25.72 -9.57 -18.66
C GLY A 440 -25.39 -11.07 -18.64
N GLN A 441 -24.33 -11.53 -19.29
CA GLN A 441 -23.89 -12.93 -19.21
C GLN A 441 -23.39 -13.27 -17.79
N GLN A 442 -23.33 -14.57 -17.45
CA GLN A 442 -22.79 -15.02 -16.17
C GLN A 442 -21.55 -15.89 -16.33
N ILE A 443 -20.47 -15.48 -15.67
CA ILE A 443 -19.18 -16.18 -15.66
C ILE A 443 -18.82 -16.57 -14.23
N THR A 444 -18.11 -17.68 -14.05
CA THR A 444 -17.48 -18.00 -12.76
C THR A 444 -16.61 -16.84 -12.24
N LYS A 445 -16.56 -16.61 -10.93
CA LYS A 445 -15.70 -15.57 -10.32
C LYS A 445 -14.26 -15.72 -10.77
N GLN A 446 -13.76 -14.72 -11.49
CA GLN A 446 -12.39 -14.64 -11.98
C GLN A 446 -11.52 -13.83 -11.03
N CYS A 447 -10.24 -14.20 -10.93
CA CYS A 447 -9.20 -13.40 -10.30
C CYS A 447 -8.05 -13.20 -11.29
N TYR A 448 -7.22 -12.19 -11.05
CA TYR A 448 -5.91 -12.11 -11.68
C TYR A 448 -4.88 -12.90 -10.85
N TRP A 449 -3.91 -13.47 -11.56
CA TRP A 449 -2.89 -14.35 -11.00
C TRP A 449 -1.53 -13.93 -11.51
N LEU A 450 -0.51 -13.99 -10.65
CA LEU A 450 0.88 -13.98 -11.08
C LEU A 450 1.33 -15.41 -11.41
N ASN A 451 1.94 -15.57 -12.58
CA ASN A 451 2.43 -16.84 -13.08
C ASN A 451 3.45 -17.45 -12.13
N SER A 452 3.37 -18.76 -11.88
CA SER A 452 4.37 -19.45 -11.07
C SER A 452 5.79 -19.27 -11.62
N SER A 453 5.98 -19.22 -12.94
CA SER A 453 7.28 -18.94 -13.56
C SER A 453 7.81 -17.54 -13.22
N TYR A 454 6.94 -16.54 -13.18
CA TYR A 454 7.32 -15.18 -12.80
C TYR A 454 7.64 -15.08 -11.30
N ILE A 455 6.83 -15.72 -10.44
CA ILE A 455 7.14 -15.82 -9.01
C ILE A 455 8.47 -16.56 -8.80
N ALA A 456 8.77 -17.60 -9.59
CA ALA A 456 10.04 -18.31 -9.54
C ALA A 456 11.22 -17.36 -9.82
N SER A 457 11.14 -16.54 -10.88
CA SER A 457 12.22 -15.58 -11.18
C SER A 457 12.35 -14.50 -10.10
N VAL A 458 11.23 -14.06 -9.52
CA VAL A 458 11.23 -13.10 -8.40
C VAL A 458 11.94 -13.69 -7.19
N VAL A 459 11.67 -14.94 -6.80
CA VAL A 459 12.28 -15.52 -5.59
C VAL A 459 13.63 -16.20 -5.83
N ALA A 460 14.03 -16.44 -7.08
CA ALA A 460 15.34 -17.02 -7.38
C ALA A 460 16.49 -16.00 -7.20
N ASN A 461 16.22 -14.74 -7.51
CA ASN A 461 17.16 -13.64 -7.28
C ASN A 461 17.15 -13.32 -5.77
N ASN A 462 18.28 -13.43 -5.08
CA ASN A 462 18.49 -12.93 -3.71
C ASN A 462 17.90 -13.77 -2.57
N ILE A 463 18.07 -15.10 -2.59
CA ILE A 463 17.82 -15.88 -1.37
C ILE A 463 18.91 -15.63 -0.30
N ASN A 464 20.06 -15.05 -0.67
CA ASN A 464 21.19 -14.80 0.23
C ASN A 464 22.01 -13.53 -0.10
N GLU A 465 21.39 -12.44 -0.59
CA GLU A 465 22.07 -11.13 -0.67
C GLU A 465 21.48 -10.15 0.34
#